data_AF-A0A957S0D2-F1
#
_entry.id   AF-A0A957S0D2-F1
#
_cell.length_a   1.000
_cell.length_b   1.000
_cell.length_c   1.000
_cell.angle_alpha   90.00
_cell.angle_beta   90.00
_cell.angle_gamma   90.00
#
_symmetry.space_group_name_H-M   'P 1'
#
loop_
_entity.id
_entity.type
_entity.pdbx_description
1 polymer ?
#
loop_
_entity_poly.entity_id
_entity_poly.type
_entity_poly.pdbx_seq_one_letter_code
_entity_poly.pdbx_strand_id
1 'polypeptide(L)'
;MALPEVEFELTAEQYSLMGFPTLRQGEPLAVLLDGGILFPEAGAQNWYTVQKEPLPAAFVRVGRAGYAFTGQIVAADIVKEDDVQSATVLVDCGVTKIRVTCAPYDDGDLPEGVWETRTITGLCHLQGMVEDAFASPIGETVGVTIWHFRRLLLTPGDAKFGEWYQSDELPPTPFTHDRITVIAHLHRSLLRE
;
A
#
# COMPACT_ATOMS: atom_id res chain seq x y z
N MET A 1 8.18 -0.54 24.21
CA MET A 1 7.06 0.06 23.46
C MET A 1 6.82 -0.82 22.26
N ALA A 2 5.61 -1.32 22.02
CA ALA A 2 5.34 -2.23 20.91
C ALA A 2 5.59 -1.53 19.56
N LEU A 3 6.11 -2.26 18.57
CA LEU A 3 6.24 -1.76 17.20
C LEU A 3 4.85 -1.68 16.56
N PRO A 4 4.56 -0.66 15.72
CA PRO A 4 3.28 -0.61 14.99
C PRO A 4 3.12 -1.84 14.07
N GLU A 5 1.93 -2.41 14.04
CA GLU A 5 1.56 -3.49 13.11
C GLU A 5 1.03 -2.89 11.79
N VAL A 6 1.42 -3.48 10.67
CA VAL A 6 0.86 -3.24 9.35
C VAL A 6 0.45 -4.57 8.72
N GLU A 7 -0.66 -4.58 7.97
CA GLU A 7 -1.01 -5.68 7.08
C GLU A 7 -1.02 -5.16 5.65
N PHE A 8 -0.32 -5.81 4.74
CA PHE A 8 -0.33 -5.47 3.31
C PHE A 8 -0.52 -6.72 2.47
N GLU A 9 -1.05 -6.56 1.27
CA GLU A 9 -1.09 -7.62 0.28
C GLU A 9 0.26 -7.79 -0.41
N LEU A 10 0.72 -9.03 -0.52
CA LEU A 10 1.89 -9.39 -1.31
C LEU A 10 1.39 -10.10 -2.57
N THR A 11 1.55 -9.45 -3.72
CA THR A 11 1.11 -10.02 -4.99
C THR A 11 2.00 -11.18 -5.41
N ALA A 12 1.47 -12.12 -6.19
CA ALA A 12 2.25 -13.22 -6.74
C ALA A 12 3.45 -12.71 -7.55
N GLU A 13 3.29 -11.60 -8.28
CA GLU A 13 4.37 -10.94 -9.03
C GLU A 13 5.48 -10.44 -8.11
N GLN A 14 5.15 -9.66 -7.07
CA GLN A 14 6.15 -9.16 -6.13
C GLN A 14 6.88 -10.29 -5.40
N TYR A 15 6.15 -11.36 -5.03
CA TYR A 15 6.78 -12.55 -4.48
C TYR A 15 7.69 -13.28 -5.48
N SER A 16 7.34 -13.27 -6.77
CA SER A 16 8.16 -13.83 -7.85
C SER A 16 9.47 -13.07 -8.02
N LEU A 17 9.43 -11.74 -7.93
CA LEU A 17 10.60 -10.87 -8.09
C LEU A 17 11.65 -11.12 -7.01
N MET A 18 11.25 -11.58 -5.82
CA MET A 18 12.17 -11.99 -4.76
C MET A 18 12.96 -13.27 -5.09
N GLY A 19 12.65 -13.95 -6.20
CA GLY A 19 13.22 -15.23 -6.58
C GLY A 19 12.51 -16.43 -5.95
N PHE A 20 11.24 -16.26 -5.55
CA PHE A 20 10.43 -17.25 -4.82
C PHE A 20 11.13 -17.93 -3.62
N PRO A 21 11.82 -17.18 -2.74
CA PRO A 21 12.34 -17.76 -1.51
C PRO A 21 11.18 -18.10 -0.58
N THR A 22 11.32 -19.13 0.26
CA THR A 22 10.42 -19.28 1.39
C THR A 22 10.51 -18.03 2.26
N LEU A 23 9.38 -17.42 2.59
CA LEU A 23 9.33 -16.36 3.61
C LEU A 23 8.82 -16.93 4.93
N ARG A 24 9.39 -16.46 6.05
CA ARG A 24 9.07 -16.97 7.38
C ARG A 24 8.82 -15.85 8.38
N GLN A 25 8.02 -16.17 9.39
CA GLN A 25 7.87 -15.32 10.57
C GLN A 25 9.24 -14.98 11.17
N GLY A 26 9.39 -13.72 11.56
CA GLY A 26 10.62 -13.16 12.11
C GLY A 26 11.61 -12.64 11.08
N GLU A 27 11.42 -12.95 9.79
CA GLU A 27 12.32 -12.45 8.75
C GLU A 27 12.12 -10.96 8.49
N PRO A 28 13.21 -10.19 8.34
CA PRO A 28 13.14 -8.80 7.92
C PRO A 28 12.83 -8.72 6.42
N LEU A 29 12.05 -7.73 6.03
CA LEU A 29 11.76 -7.42 4.63
C LEU A 29 11.78 -5.90 4.45
N ALA A 30 12.40 -5.41 3.38
CA ALA A 30 12.25 -4.02 2.95
C ALA A 30 11.08 -3.96 1.96
N VAL A 31 10.09 -3.12 2.24
CA VAL A 31 8.91 -2.97 1.37
C VAL A 31 8.58 -1.50 1.19
N LEU A 32 8.20 -1.11 -0.02
CA LEU A 32 7.41 0.10 -0.23
C LEU A 32 5.93 -0.24 0.03
N LEU A 33 5.24 0.63 0.76
CA LEU A 33 3.81 0.50 1.04
C LEU A 33 3.00 1.33 0.04
N ASP A 34 2.28 0.66 -0.84
CA ASP A 34 1.55 1.27 -1.95
C ASP A 34 0.03 1.11 -1.76
N GLY A 35 -0.73 2.21 -1.79
CA GLY A 35 -2.19 2.18 -1.69
C GLY A 35 -2.91 2.03 -3.03
N GLY A 36 -2.16 1.87 -4.12
CA GLY A 36 -2.66 1.75 -5.48
C GLY A 36 -3.19 3.06 -6.04
N ILE A 37 -4.05 2.91 -7.05
CA ILE A 37 -4.75 4.02 -7.70
C ILE A 37 -5.98 4.38 -6.85
N LEU A 38 -6.11 5.67 -6.53
CA LEU A 38 -7.21 6.25 -5.78
C LEU A 38 -7.99 7.20 -6.69
N PHE A 39 -9.30 7.21 -6.51
CA PHE A 39 -10.23 7.98 -7.32
C PHE A 39 -10.86 9.13 -6.52
N PRO A 40 -11.11 10.30 -7.12
CA PRO A 40 -11.65 11.44 -6.38
C PRO A 40 -13.18 11.38 -6.19
N GLU A 41 -13.87 10.41 -6.80
CA GLU A 41 -15.33 10.25 -6.68
C GLU A 41 -15.74 9.62 -5.34
N ALA A 42 -16.79 10.20 -4.75
CA ALA A 42 -17.44 9.65 -3.57
C ALA A 42 -18.11 8.30 -3.90
N GLY A 43 -17.62 7.20 -3.31
CA GLY A 43 -18.17 5.85 -3.49
C GLY A 43 -17.26 4.88 -4.23
N ALA A 44 -16.14 5.35 -4.79
CA ALA A 44 -15.10 4.45 -5.27
C ALA A 44 -14.56 3.58 -4.12
N GLN A 45 -14.18 2.34 -4.42
CA GLN A 45 -13.65 1.42 -3.42
C GLN A 45 -12.35 1.94 -2.79
N ASN A 46 -11.49 2.51 -3.63
CA ASN A 46 -10.29 3.24 -3.24
C ASN A 46 -10.49 4.69 -3.66
N TRP A 47 -10.51 5.59 -2.69
CA TRP A 47 -10.86 6.98 -2.94
C TRP A 47 -9.95 7.92 -2.18
N TYR A 48 -9.87 9.16 -2.65
CA TYR A 48 -9.16 10.23 -1.95
C TYR A 48 -9.87 11.56 -2.07
N THR A 49 -9.50 12.47 -1.18
CA THR A 49 -9.88 13.88 -1.21
C THR A 49 -8.73 14.72 -0.68
N VAL A 50 -8.58 15.94 -1.20
CA VAL A 50 -7.57 16.90 -0.72
C VAL A 50 -8.24 17.91 0.21
N GLN A 51 -7.58 18.15 1.33
CA GLN A 51 -8.02 19.09 2.35
C GLN A 51 -7.08 20.29 2.35
N LYS A 52 -7.66 21.49 2.30
CA LYS A 52 -6.89 22.75 2.33
C LYS A 52 -6.31 22.98 3.72
N GLU A 53 -7.13 22.77 4.75
CA GLU A 53 -6.69 22.82 6.14
C GLU A 53 -5.93 21.54 6.55
N PRO A 54 -4.79 21.66 7.25
CA PRO A 54 -4.08 20.51 7.78
C PRO A 54 -4.95 19.68 8.73
N LEU A 55 -5.01 18.37 8.51
CA LEU A 55 -5.64 17.42 9.44
C LEU A 55 -4.58 16.62 10.21
N PRO A 56 -4.90 16.13 11.42
CA PRO A 56 -4.02 15.22 12.15
C PRO A 56 -3.77 13.96 11.33
N ALA A 57 -2.51 13.56 11.19
CA ALA A 57 -2.15 12.37 10.47
C ALA A 57 -2.72 11.10 11.14
N ALA A 58 -3.24 10.18 10.34
CA ALA A 58 -3.75 8.90 10.81
C ALA A 58 -3.60 7.81 9.74
N PHE A 59 -3.37 6.58 10.20
CA PHE A 59 -3.31 5.40 9.37
C PHE A 59 -4.01 4.26 10.11
N VAL A 60 -5.27 4.01 9.77
CA VAL A 60 -6.16 3.15 10.53
C VAL A 60 -6.62 1.99 9.66
N ARG A 61 -6.34 0.77 10.11
CA ARG A 61 -6.80 -0.44 9.43
C ARG A 61 -8.31 -0.58 9.58
N VAL A 62 -9.01 -0.67 8.46
CA VAL A 62 -10.48 -0.85 8.38
C VAL A 62 -10.88 -2.18 7.75
N GLY A 63 -9.91 -2.95 7.25
CA GLY A 63 -10.13 -4.27 6.66
C GLY A 63 -8.84 -5.06 6.45
N ARG A 64 -8.92 -6.15 5.68
CA ARG A 64 -7.74 -6.92 5.29
C ARG A 64 -6.89 -6.12 4.31
N ALA A 65 -5.71 -5.71 4.74
CA ALA A 65 -4.86 -4.72 4.06
C ALA A 65 -5.59 -3.43 3.66
N GLY A 66 -6.80 -3.17 4.19
CA GLY A 66 -7.59 -1.98 3.88
C GLY A 66 -7.37 -0.91 4.94
N TYR A 67 -7.08 0.32 4.52
CA TYR A 67 -6.73 1.43 5.40
C TYR A 67 -7.48 2.70 5.06
N ALA A 68 -8.09 3.31 6.08
CA ALA A 68 -8.42 4.73 6.05
C ALA A 68 -7.18 5.51 6.47
N PHE A 69 -6.80 6.53 5.70
CA PHE A 69 -5.61 7.31 5.95
C PHE A 69 -5.89 8.80 5.84
N THR A 70 -5.10 9.59 6.56
CA THR A 70 -4.97 11.03 6.36
C THR A 70 -3.54 11.44 6.67
N GLY A 71 -2.97 12.32 5.85
CA GLY A 71 -1.57 12.68 5.97
C GLY A 71 -1.14 13.78 5.03
N GLN A 72 0.04 14.32 5.26
CA GLN A 72 0.60 15.38 4.44
C GLN A 72 1.26 14.80 3.19
N ILE A 73 1.05 15.41 2.02
CA ILE A 73 1.82 15.11 0.82
C ILE A 73 3.26 15.61 1.04
N VAL A 74 4.24 14.71 1.04
CA VAL A 74 5.65 15.05 1.26
C VAL A 74 6.51 14.95 0.00
N ALA A 75 6.01 14.24 -1.02
CA ALA A 75 6.59 14.22 -2.35
C ALA A 75 5.48 13.95 -3.38
N ALA A 76 5.64 14.47 -4.60
CA ALA A 76 4.69 14.28 -5.69
C ALA A 76 5.44 14.24 -7.03
N ASP A 77 4.95 13.40 -7.93
CA ASP A 77 5.35 13.32 -9.33
C ASP A 77 4.08 13.33 -10.17
N ILE A 78 3.98 14.27 -11.10
CA ILE A 78 2.77 14.52 -11.88
C ILE A 78 3.06 14.18 -13.32
N VAL A 79 2.24 13.32 -13.89
CA VAL A 79 2.31 12.92 -15.28
C VAL A 79 1.07 13.45 -16.00
N LYS A 80 1.27 14.08 -17.15
CA LYS A 80 0.19 14.49 -18.05
C LYS A 80 0.38 13.82 -19.40
N GLU A 81 -0.55 12.95 -19.78
CA GLU A 81 -0.57 12.21 -21.05
C GLU A 81 -1.93 12.38 -21.72
N ASP A 82 -1.96 12.70 -23.01
CA ASP A 82 -3.20 12.88 -23.78
C ASP A 82 -4.25 13.80 -23.10
N ASP A 83 -3.77 14.89 -22.50
CA ASP A 83 -4.54 15.84 -21.71
C ASP A 83 -5.15 15.31 -20.40
N VAL A 84 -4.82 14.09 -19.99
CA VAL A 84 -5.21 13.49 -18.71
C VAL A 84 -4.07 13.60 -17.69
N GLN A 85 -4.38 14.11 -16.51
CA GLN A 85 -3.44 14.26 -15.40
C GLN A 85 -3.50 13.06 -14.45
N SER A 86 -2.35 12.64 -13.95
CA SER A 86 -2.25 11.70 -12.82
C SER A 86 -1.09 12.12 -11.94
N ALA A 87 -1.14 11.79 -10.65
CA ALA A 87 -0.06 12.11 -9.73
C ALA A 87 0.24 10.94 -8.81
N THR A 88 1.50 10.51 -8.77
CA THR A 88 1.99 9.63 -7.74
C THR A 88 2.51 10.47 -6.58
N VAL A 89 1.97 10.27 -5.39
CA VAL A 89 2.32 11.05 -4.20
C VAL A 89 2.76 10.17 -3.04
N LEU A 90 3.71 10.65 -2.26
CA LEU A 90 4.12 10.07 -0.98
C LEU A 90 3.43 10.85 0.14
N VAL A 91 2.70 10.12 0.98
CA VAL A 91 1.87 10.69 2.04
C VAL A 91 2.43 10.27 3.39
N ASP A 92 2.75 11.24 4.25
CA ASP A 92 3.14 10.99 5.64
C ASP A 92 1.89 10.89 6.53
N CYS A 93 1.56 9.66 6.93
CA CYS A 93 0.43 9.35 7.81
C CYS A 93 0.85 9.23 9.29
N GLY A 94 2.03 9.75 9.65
CA GLY A 94 2.55 9.85 11.01
C GLY A 94 3.23 8.58 11.53
N VAL A 95 2.59 7.41 11.38
CA VAL A 95 3.18 6.11 11.77
C VAL A 95 4.04 5.48 10.68
N THR A 96 3.72 5.79 9.43
CA THR A 96 4.45 5.36 8.22
C THR A 96 4.09 6.30 7.09
N LYS A 97 4.85 6.22 6.00
CA LYS A 97 4.50 6.85 4.73
C LYS A 97 3.93 5.81 3.78
N ILE A 98 2.97 6.22 2.98
CA ILE A 98 2.40 5.39 1.91
C ILE A 98 2.52 6.12 0.58
N ARG A 99 2.79 5.38 -0.49
CA ARG A 99 2.68 5.89 -1.85
C ARG A 99 1.27 5.62 -2.36
N VAL A 100 0.69 6.58 -3.06
CA VAL A 100 -0.60 6.41 -3.74
C VAL A 100 -0.55 7.09 -5.10
N THR A 101 -1.34 6.59 -6.05
CA THR A 101 -1.52 7.23 -7.35
C THR A 101 -2.90 7.85 -7.40
N CYS A 102 -2.97 9.17 -7.50
CA CYS A 102 -4.20 9.93 -7.64
C CYS A 102 -4.64 9.95 -9.10
N ALA A 103 -5.82 9.39 -9.37
CA ALA A 103 -6.51 9.53 -10.65
C ALA A 103 -7.21 10.90 -10.73
N PRO A 104 -7.43 11.45 -11.94
CA PRO A 104 -8.16 12.68 -12.14
C PRO A 104 -9.67 12.48 -12.01
N TYR A 105 -10.42 13.57 -12.09
CA TYR A 105 -11.86 13.53 -12.37
C TYR A 105 -12.13 13.13 -13.84
N ASP A 106 -13.40 12.95 -14.17
CA ASP A 106 -13.87 12.67 -15.54
C ASP A 106 -13.46 13.72 -16.59
N ASP A 107 -13.12 14.94 -16.16
CA ASP A 107 -12.62 16.02 -17.04
C ASP A 107 -11.12 15.89 -17.37
N GLY A 108 -10.43 14.90 -16.78
CA GLY A 108 -9.01 14.64 -16.98
C GLY A 108 -8.11 15.47 -16.05
N ASP A 109 -8.64 16.38 -15.25
CA ASP A 109 -7.86 17.18 -14.32
C ASP A 109 -7.84 16.57 -12.90
N LEU A 110 -6.71 16.74 -12.22
CA LEU A 110 -6.59 16.37 -10.82
C LEU A 110 -7.31 17.38 -9.92
N PRO A 111 -7.87 16.93 -8.78
CA PRO A 111 -8.37 17.84 -7.74
C PRO A 111 -7.35 18.91 -7.35
N GLU A 112 -7.84 20.11 -7.06
CA GLU A 112 -6.99 21.25 -6.71
C GLU A 112 -6.12 20.96 -5.47
N GLY A 113 -4.81 21.00 -5.66
CA GLY A 113 -3.83 20.88 -4.58
C GLY A 113 -3.25 19.48 -4.37
N VAL A 114 -3.46 18.54 -5.30
CA VAL A 114 -2.82 17.20 -5.37
C VAL A 114 -1.32 17.30 -5.67
N TRP A 115 -0.59 18.24 -5.08
CA TRP A 115 0.87 18.43 -5.21
C TRP A 115 1.41 19.55 -4.31
N GLU A 116 0.53 20.31 -3.63
CA GLU A 116 0.89 21.53 -2.90
C GLU A 116 1.17 21.29 -1.41
N THR A 117 1.82 20.18 -1.03
CA THR A 117 2.06 19.80 0.38
C THR A 117 0.80 19.80 1.27
N ARG A 118 -0.38 19.70 0.65
CA ARG A 118 -1.68 19.68 1.34
C ARG A 118 -1.89 18.34 2.05
N THR A 119 -2.92 18.29 2.89
CA THR A 119 -3.36 17.04 3.48
C THR A 119 -4.24 16.29 2.49
N ILE A 120 -3.97 15.00 2.33
CA ILE A 120 -4.81 14.07 1.60
C ILE A 120 -5.44 13.09 2.58
N THR A 121 -6.71 12.77 2.36
CA THR A 121 -7.48 11.79 3.14
C THR A 121 -8.09 10.79 2.16
N GLY A 122 -8.11 9.51 2.52
CA GLY A 122 -8.65 8.50 1.63
C GLY A 122 -8.83 7.13 2.26
N LEU A 123 -9.27 6.21 1.40
CA LEU A 123 -9.40 4.79 1.67
C LEU A 123 -8.60 4.04 0.59
N CYS A 124 -7.76 3.10 1.00
CA CYS A 124 -6.95 2.33 0.06
C CYS A 124 -6.83 0.85 0.47
N HIS A 125 -6.45 0.02 -0.49
CA HIS A 125 -5.98 -1.34 -0.27
C HIS A 125 -4.46 -1.37 -0.41
N LEU A 126 -3.77 -1.68 0.69
CA LEU A 126 -2.33 -1.59 0.80
C LEU A 126 -1.63 -2.81 0.20
N GLN A 127 -0.66 -2.57 -0.67
CA GLN A 127 0.22 -3.56 -1.25
C GLN A 127 1.65 -3.34 -0.77
N GLY A 128 2.38 -4.42 -0.53
CA GLY A 128 3.81 -4.40 -0.23
C GLY A 128 4.61 -4.68 -1.48
N MET A 129 5.55 -3.79 -1.79
CA MET A 129 6.38 -3.87 -2.99
C MET A 129 7.83 -4.03 -2.58
N VAL A 130 8.44 -5.16 -2.96
CA VAL A 130 9.81 -5.53 -2.56
C VAL A 130 10.81 -5.07 -3.60
N GLU A 131 10.45 -5.17 -4.88
CA GLU A 131 11.20 -4.62 -5.99
C GLU A 131 10.38 -3.50 -6.62
N ASP A 132 11.03 -2.35 -6.79
CA ASP A 132 10.44 -1.18 -7.42
C ASP A 132 10.82 -1.18 -8.91
N ALA A 133 9.82 -1.45 -9.76
CA ALA A 133 9.95 -1.36 -11.22
C ALA A 133 9.15 -0.16 -11.76
N PHE A 134 8.90 0.87 -10.95
CA PHE A 134 7.98 1.93 -11.33
C PHE A 134 8.57 2.93 -12.32
N ALA A 135 7.66 3.51 -13.12
CA ALA A 135 7.95 4.68 -13.94
C ALA A 135 8.14 5.95 -13.08
N SER A 136 7.56 6.00 -11.86
CA SER A 136 7.65 7.16 -10.98
C SER A 136 8.78 7.01 -9.96
N PRO A 137 9.61 8.05 -9.74
CA PRO A 137 10.67 8.04 -8.73
C PRO A 137 10.15 8.22 -7.29
N ILE A 138 8.83 8.35 -7.09
CA ILE A 138 8.23 8.58 -5.77
C ILE A 138 8.09 7.25 -5.04
N GLY A 139 8.56 7.21 -3.80
CA GLY A 139 8.50 6.02 -2.95
C GLY A 139 9.51 6.07 -1.82
N GLU A 140 9.20 5.41 -0.71
CA GLU A 140 10.17 5.17 0.37
C GLU A 140 10.00 3.73 0.84
N THR A 141 11.10 2.96 0.82
CA THR A 141 11.11 1.60 1.37
C THR A 141 11.18 1.66 2.89
N VAL A 142 10.30 0.91 3.55
CA VAL A 142 10.29 0.76 5.00
C VAL A 142 10.75 -0.65 5.36
N GLY A 143 11.54 -0.76 6.43
CA GLY A 143 11.88 -2.06 7.01
C GLY A 143 10.69 -2.60 7.80
N VAL A 144 10.38 -3.88 7.63
CA VAL A 144 9.39 -4.60 8.42
C VAL A 144 9.95 -5.93 8.91
N THR A 145 9.39 -6.45 10.01
CA THR A 145 9.60 -7.84 10.43
C THR A 145 8.30 -8.60 10.25
N ILE A 146 8.35 -9.67 9.46
CA ILE A 146 7.17 -10.52 9.20
C ILE A 146 6.71 -11.17 10.51
N TRP A 147 5.41 -11.15 10.75
CA TRP A 147 4.78 -11.78 11.90
C TRP A 147 4.00 -13.04 11.50
N HIS A 148 3.01 -12.91 10.62
CA HIS A 148 2.29 -14.06 10.07
C HIS A 148 1.83 -13.77 8.65
N PHE A 149 1.54 -14.84 7.91
CA PHE A 149 0.91 -14.77 6.60
C PHE A 149 -0.56 -15.15 6.72
N ARG A 150 -1.40 -14.57 5.86
CA ARG A 150 -2.75 -15.06 5.63
C ARG A 150 -2.97 -15.27 4.15
N ARG A 151 -3.48 -16.43 3.78
CA ARG A 151 -3.74 -16.83 2.39
C ARG A 151 -5.23 -17.07 2.20
N LEU A 152 -5.82 -16.41 1.22
CA LEU A 152 -7.16 -16.71 0.72
C LEU A 152 -7.02 -17.68 -0.44
N LEU A 153 -7.52 -18.90 -0.27
CA LEU A 153 -7.47 -19.91 -1.33
C LEU A 153 -8.54 -19.62 -2.37
N LEU A 154 -8.12 -19.37 -3.61
CA LEU A 154 -8.97 -19.10 -4.77
C LEU A 154 -8.67 -20.07 -5.92
N THR A 155 -7.83 -21.07 -5.68
CA THR A 155 -7.58 -22.15 -6.63
C THR A 155 -8.89 -22.88 -6.95
N PRO A 156 -9.36 -22.87 -8.21
CA PRO A 156 -10.62 -23.53 -8.57
C PRO A 156 -10.57 -25.04 -8.29
N GLY A 157 -11.63 -25.55 -7.64
CA GLY A 157 -11.73 -26.97 -7.28
C GLY A 157 -11.05 -27.36 -5.97
N ASP A 158 -10.38 -26.43 -5.28
CA ASP A 158 -9.91 -26.65 -3.91
C ASP A 158 -11.10 -26.76 -2.95
N ALA A 159 -11.07 -27.78 -2.07
CA ALA A 159 -12.12 -28.00 -1.07
C ALA A 159 -12.28 -26.81 -0.09
N LYS A 160 -11.27 -25.95 -0.02
CA LYS A 160 -11.17 -24.80 0.88
C LYS A 160 -11.29 -23.47 0.13
N PHE A 161 -11.83 -23.48 -1.09
CA PHE A 161 -12.04 -22.30 -1.90
C PHE A 161 -12.83 -21.22 -1.15
N GLY A 162 -12.32 -19.99 -1.14
CA GLY A 162 -12.89 -18.84 -0.45
C GLY A 162 -12.55 -18.73 1.03
N GLU A 163 -11.74 -19.64 1.57
CA GLU A 163 -11.35 -19.63 2.99
C GLU A 163 -9.98 -18.99 3.24
N TRP A 164 -9.85 -18.34 4.40
CA TRP A 164 -8.61 -17.75 4.88
C TRP A 164 -7.83 -18.71 5.78
N TYR A 165 -6.55 -18.87 5.50
CA TYR A 165 -5.60 -19.66 6.27
C TYR A 165 -4.50 -18.78 6.83
N GLN A 166 -4.13 -18.99 8.08
CA GLN A 166 -2.94 -18.38 8.65
C GLN A 166 -1.78 -19.37 8.64
N SER A 167 -0.58 -18.88 8.34
CA SER A 167 0.66 -19.66 8.40
C SER A 167 1.81 -18.79 8.91
N ASP A 168 2.84 -19.45 9.44
CA ASP A 168 4.08 -18.80 9.87
C ASP A 168 5.15 -18.84 8.76
N GLU A 169 4.88 -19.59 7.69
CA GLU A 169 5.70 -19.63 6.49
C GLU A 169 4.84 -19.47 5.23
N LEU A 170 5.44 -18.87 4.22
CA LEU A 170 4.92 -18.81 2.86
C LEU A 170 5.90 -19.60 1.97
N PRO A 171 5.53 -20.79 1.48
CA PRO A 171 6.43 -21.61 0.68
C PRO A 171 6.66 -21.02 -0.73
N PRO A 172 7.69 -21.46 -1.47
CA PRO A 172 7.84 -21.12 -2.89
C PRO A 172 6.63 -21.59 -3.70
N THR A 173 6.41 -20.96 -4.86
CA THR A 173 5.36 -21.18 -5.88
C THR A 173 4.50 -22.46 -5.89
N PRO A 174 3.30 -22.41 -6.52
CA PRO A 174 2.60 -21.22 -7.04
C PRO A 174 1.40 -20.80 -6.18
N PHE A 175 1.15 -19.49 -6.15
CA PHE A 175 -0.02 -18.87 -5.52
C PHE A 175 -0.81 -18.01 -6.51
N THR A 176 -0.78 -18.38 -7.79
CA THR A 176 -1.21 -17.53 -8.92
C THR A 176 -2.61 -16.93 -8.77
N HIS A 177 -3.52 -17.65 -8.12
CA HIS A 177 -4.90 -17.19 -7.90
C HIS A 177 -5.14 -16.67 -6.48
N ASP A 178 -4.31 -17.08 -5.53
CA ASP A 178 -4.59 -16.86 -4.12
C ASP A 178 -4.15 -15.45 -3.71
N ARG A 179 -4.88 -14.86 -2.76
CA ARG A 179 -4.48 -13.58 -2.17
C ARG A 179 -3.69 -13.83 -0.91
N ILE A 180 -2.54 -13.18 -0.80
CA ILE A 180 -1.67 -13.30 0.37
C ILE A 180 -1.60 -11.94 1.04
N THR A 181 -1.95 -11.88 2.33
CA THR A 181 -1.63 -10.73 3.17
C THR A 181 -0.52 -11.09 4.14
N VAL A 182 0.41 -10.16 4.33
CA VAL A 182 1.50 -10.26 5.28
C VAL A 182 1.17 -9.33 6.44
N ILE A 183 1.15 -9.87 7.66
CA ILE A 183 1.12 -9.07 8.88
C ILE A 183 2.55 -8.90 9.33
N ALA A 184 2.97 -7.65 9.53
CA ALA A 184 4.34 -7.33 9.87
C ALA A 184 4.41 -6.20 10.90
N HIS A 185 5.52 -6.13 11.62
CA HIS A 185 5.84 -5.01 12.49
C HIS A 185 6.73 -4.01 11.76
N LEU A 186 6.30 -2.76 11.70
CA LEU A 186 7.06 -1.66 11.12
C LEU A 186 8.32 -1.39 11.97
N HIS A 187 9.46 -1.30 11.30
CA HIS A 187 10.66 -0.76 11.92
C HIS A 187 10.48 0.75 12.06
N ARG A 188 10.93 1.32 13.17
CA ARG A 188 10.92 2.78 13.30
C ARG A 188 11.95 3.34 12.32
N SER A 189 11.54 4.28 11.48
CA SER A 189 12.52 5.12 10.78
C SER A 189 13.35 5.84 11.83
N LEU A 190 14.65 5.54 11.87
CA LEU A 190 15.59 6.12 12.83
C LEU A 190 15.94 7.58 12.50
N LEU A 191 15.41 8.13 11.40
CA LEU A 191 15.67 9.50 10.96
C LEU A 191 14.56 10.43 11.47
N ARG A 192 14.69 10.82 12.74
CA ARG A 192 14.23 12.12 13.23
C ARG A 192 15.42 12.79 13.89
N GLU A 193 16.14 13.60 13.14
CA GLU A 193 16.94 14.72 13.65
C GLU A 193 16.40 16.02 13.05
#